data_AF-A0A972ZDC0-F1
#
_entry.id   AF-A0A972ZDC0-F1
#
_cell.length_a   1.000
_cell.length_b   1.000
_cell.length_c   1.000
_cell.angle_alpha   90.00
_cell.angle_beta   90.00
_cell.angle_gamma   90.00
#
_symmetry.space_group_name_H-M   'P 1'
#
loop_
_entity.id
_entity.type
_entity.pdbx_description
1 polymer ?
#
loop_
_entity_poly.entity_id
_entity_poly.type
_entity_poly.pdbx_seq_one_letter_code
_entity_poly.pdbx_strand_id
1 'polypeptide(L)'
;MKLSGAMWAVVLAVGLAGSSWRVVASEPGRDPEAVRQAFTEVASRLDQGGDLMIVANVDGLIERYMSDMVEVVSSISPDDEKAQLAKESVEKLHLFLKKNGFYAINGLGMSSVPRADGQNVIKTFVSRDAEAAALPLWRALVGGAPRELLSTRFLPAETELAQTGTADVKQLWALIQQAMAEVAPAEKAQAFAQSLEGVTMMVGTPLDELIGSIGADSAFGIQFSRDATITIPAGTNTLTIASPSILLAIQVKDDSLMALVKKQVAAIGMPLTELQVEGTTVYSLNLPVPVVPVQLSLAQHEGYLLIGTMAQVVTEAIKAYADRGGLMADERFKLAFAGQPVKNNGMVYVSERFGTIIKGIQESAMAMTPATAQQGQGSLDLMRRMLDRQQQYSCAVTRMNYKSGVRSSGTTSSSGQQLVASMAIAPVGLMAAIAIPSFIKARGTSQQNACIINLRKIEDAKKQWAMAETKSDGDEADVSGVSQYIRGNTIPSCPAGGVYTVGPLGVSPTCSNPKHMIR
;
A
#
# COMPACT_ATOMS: atom_id res chain seq x y z
N MET A 1 -5.33 -2.49 -4.10
CA MET A 1 -4.33 -3.03 -3.13
C MET A 1 -4.50 -2.56 -1.67
N LYS A 2 -5.49 -1.72 -1.31
CA LYS A 2 -5.64 -1.20 0.08
C LYS A 2 -6.67 -1.94 0.96
N LEU A 3 -7.57 -2.74 0.41
CA LEU A 3 -8.54 -3.55 1.18
C LEU A 3 -7.94 -4.83 1.78
N SER A 4 -6.75 -5.26 1.36
CA SER A 4 -6.02 -6.32 2.04
C SER A 4 -5.53 -5.83 3.41
N GLY A 5 -5.29 -4.53 3.59
CA GLY A 5 -4.72 -3.95 4.82
C GLY A 5 -5.55 -4.21 6.08
N ALA A 6 -6.88 -4.22 6.00
CA ALA A 6 -7.73 -4.51 7.15
C ALA A 6 -7.66 -5.99 7.57
N MET A 7 -7.63 -6.90 6.59
CA MET A 7 -7.44 -8.33 6.83
C MET A 7 -6.02 -8.61 7.33
N TRP A 8 -5.02 -7.93 6.78
CA TRP A 8 -3.62 -8.00 7.22
C TRP A 8 -3.41 -7.41 8.62
N ALA A 9 -4.08 -6.32 9.00
CA ALA A 9 -3.98 -5.74 10.34
C ALA A 9 -4.51 -6.70 11.42
N VAL A 10 -5.62 -7.39 11.13
CA VAL A 10 -6.18 -8.41 12.04
C VAL A 10 -5.31 -9.67 12.09
N VAL A 11 -4.74 -10.10 10.96
CA VAL A 11 -3.81 -11.25 10.91
C VAL A 11 -2.45 -10.92 11.56
N LEU A 12 -1.94 -9.69 11.42
CA LEU A 12 -0.74 -9.20 12.08
C LEU A 12 -0.92 -9.11 13.60
N ALA A 13 -2.12 -8.74 14.07
CA ALA A 13 -2.44 -8.77 15.51
C ALA A 13 -2.36 -10.19 16.09
N VAL A 14 -2.72 -11.21 15.31
CA VAL A 14 -2.59 -12.63 15.70
C VAL A 14 -1.14 -13.15 15.54
N GLY A 15 -0.38 -12.62 14.58
CA GLY A 15 0.97 -13.08 14.23
C GLY A 15 2.13 -12.57 15.09
N LEU A 16 1.91 -11.62 16.01
CA LEU A 16 2.97 -11.07 16.89
C LEU A 16 3.26 -11.92 18.14
N ALA A 17 2.60 -13.06 18.33
CA ALA A 17 2.89 -13.98 19.44
C ALA A 17 4.09 -14.90 19.12
N GLY A 18 5.26 -14.30 18.91
CA GLY A 18 6.53 -15.01 18.83
C GLY A 18 7.04 -15.43 20.21
N SER A 19 6.92 -16.72 20.52
CA SER A 19 7.73 -17.49 21.48
C SER A 19 7.97 -16.87 22.86
N SER A 20 6.95 -16.97 23.72
CA SER A 20 7.16 -17.49 25.07
C SER A 20 5.97 -18.39 25.38
N TRP A 21 6.20 -19.58 25.91
CA TRP A 21 5.15 -20.40 26.52
C TRP A 21 4.68 -19.72 27.82
N ARG A 22 4.16 -18.50 27.72
CA ARG A 22 3.37 -17.89 28.77
C ARG A 22 2.00 -18.53 28.65
N VAL A 23 1.65 -19.30 29.68
CA VAL A 23 0.27 -19.68 29.96
C VAL A 23 -0.54 -18.39 29.87
N VAL A 24 -1.29 -18.21 28.78
CA VAL A 24 -2.26 -17.14 28.66
C VAL A 24 -3.23 -17.36 29.81
N ALA A 25 -3.33 -16.37 30.71
CA ALA A 25 -4.26 -16.45 31.84
C ALA A 25 -5.64 -16.85 31.32
N SER A 26 -6.33 -17.75 32.03
CA SER A 26 -7.66 -18.21 31.65
C SER A 26 -8.59 -17.01 31.47
N GLU A 27 -9.13 -16.81 30.26
CA GLU A 27 -10.16 -15.81 30.00
C GLU A 27 -11.36 -16.06 30.95
N PRO A 28 -12.04 -15.01 31.46
CA PRO A 28 -13.30 -15.17 32.18
C PRO A 28 -14.27 -16.04 31.36
N GLY A 29 -14.99 -16.93 32.03
CA GLY A 29 -15.71 -18.05 31.42
C GLY A 29 -16.50 -17.69 30.17
N ARG A 30 -15.93 -17.98 29.00
CA ARG A 30 -16.66 -17.96 27.73
C ARG A 30 -17.71 -19.06 27.79
N ASP A 31 -18.95 -18.70 27.49
CA ASP A 31 -20.02 -19.70 27.36
C ASP A 31 -19.65 -20.72 26.26
N PRO A 32 -19.45 -22.00 26.60
CA PRO A 32 -19.08 -23.03 25.64
C PRO A 32 -20.12 -23.21 24.52
N GLU A 33 -21.39 -22.91 24.79
CA GLU A 33 -22.45 -23.00 23.78
C GLU A 33 -22.33 -21.87 22.76
N ALA A 34 -22.25 -20.61 23.23
CA ALA A 34 -22.04 -19.46 22.37
C ALA A 34 -20.77 -19.57 21.51
N VAL A 35 -19.66 -20.09 22.07
CA VAL A 35 -18.42 -20.33 21.30
C VAL A 35 -18.66 -21.34 20.17
N ARG A 36 -19.37 -22.43 20.46
CA ARG A 36 -19.69 -23.47 19.46
C ARG A 36 -20.61 -22.95 18.38
N GLN A 37 -21.62 -22.16 18.76
CA GLN A 37 -22.55 -21.55 17.81
C GLN A 37 -21.81 -20.59 16.87
N ALA A 38 -20.98 -19.69 17.40
CA ALA A 38 -20.19 -18.75 16.61
C ALA A 38 -19.21 -19.46 15.67
N PHE A 39 -18.53 -20.52 16.15
CA PHE A 39 -17.68 -21.36 15.31
C PHE A 39 -18.48 -21.99 14.16
N THR A 40 -19.64 -22.57 14.47
CA THR A 40 -20.50 -23.25 13.50
C THR A 40 -21.02 -22.27 12.44
N GLU A 41 -21.41 -21.07 12.84
CA GLU A 41 -21.87 -20.03 11.92
C GLU A 41 -20.78 -19.64 10.92
N VAL A 42 -19.56 -19.36 11.39
CA VAL A 42 -18.42 -19.04 10.52
C VAL A 42 -18.09 -20.23 9.62
N ALA A 43 -17.98 -21.44 10.18
CA ALA A 43 -17.66 -22.66 9.46
C ALA A 43 -18.67 -22.95 8.33
N SER A 44 -19.96 -22.66 8.55
CA SER A 44 -21.03 -22.85 7.55
C SER A 44 -20.86 -21.99 6.29
N ARG A 45 -20.03 -20.93 6.34
CA ARG A 45 -19.74 -20.05 5.21
C ARG A 45 -18.52 -20.50 4.40
N LEU A 46 -17.82 -21.54 4.85
CA LEU A 46 -16.59 -22.07 4.28
C LEU A 46 -16.82 -23.45 3.65
N ASP A 47 -15.77 -23.97 3.01
CA ASP A 47 -15.76 -25.33 2.47
C ASP A 47 -14.91 -26.25 3.34
N GLN A 48 -15.42 -27.46 3.57
CA GLN A 48 -14.70 -28.55 4.23
C GLN A 48 -14.03 -29.46 3.19
N GLY A 49 -13.09 -30.30 3.63
CA GLY A 49 -12.47 -31.32 2.78
C GLY A 49 -11.43 -30.81 1.78
N GLY A 50 -10.85 -29.62 2.03
CA GLY A 50 -9.77 -29.05 1.24
C GLY A 50 -8.41 -29.04 1.96
N ASP A 51 -7.45 -28.32 1.36
CA ASP A 51 -6.09 -28.14 1.88
C ASP A 51 -6.01 -27.21 3.09
N LEU A 52 -7.04 -26.39 3.31
CA LEU A 52 -7.09 -25.42 4.39
C LEU A 52 -8.52 -25.19 4.89
N MET A 53 -8.69 -25.18 6.20
CA MET A 53 -9.83 -24.57 6.88
C MET A 53 -9.36 -23.94 8.18
N ILE A 54 -9.60 -22.65 8.33
CA ILE A 54 -9.35 -21.87 9.55
C ILE A 54 -10.68 -21.25 9.97
N VAL A 55 -11.06 -21.45 11.23
CA VAL A 55 -12.18 -20.79 11.87
C VAL A 55 -11.70 -20.29 13.21
N ALA A 56 -11.81 -18.98 13.43
CA ALA A 56 -11.39 -18.33 14.66
C ALA A 56 -12.55 -17.47 15.20
N ASN A 57 -12.91 -17.70 16.46
CA ASN A 57 -13.76 -16.78 17.20
C ASN A 57 -12.87 -15.66 17.75
N VAL A 58 -13.10 -14.44 17.25
CA VAL A 58 -12.32 -13.24 17.61
C VAL A 58 -13.16 -12.24 18.39
N ASP A 59 -14.25 -12.70 18.99
CA ASP A 59 -15.18 -11.86 19.74
C ASP A 59 -14.47 -11.08 20.87
N GLY A 60 -14.68 -9.76 20.85
CA GLY A 60 -14.01 -8.78 21.69
C GLY A 60 -12.48 -8.71 21.57
N LEU A 61 -11.83 -9.53 20.73
CA LEU A 61 -10.37 -9.62 20.66
C LEU A 61 -9.76 -8.29 20.20
N ILE A 62 -10.30 -7.74 19.11
CA ILE A 62 -9.83 -6.48 18.52
C ILE A 62 -10.05 -5.31 19.49
N GLU A 63 -11.17 -5.32 20.22
CA GLU A 63 -11.48 -4.30 21.23
C GLU A 63 -10.48 -4.37 22.38
N ARG A 64 -10.22 -5.56 22.93
CA ARG A 64 -9.23 -5.79 23.99
C ARG A 64 -7.84 -5.30 23.61
N TYR A 65 -7.35 -5.66 22.42
CA TYR A 65 -6.06 -5.16 21.93
C TYR A 65 -5.99 -3.63 21.85
N MET A 66 -7.08 -2.97 21.44
CA MET A 66 -7.12 -1.50 21.45
C MET A 66 -7.10 -0.96 22.89
N SER A 67 -7.86 -1.56 23.80
CA SER A 67 -7.86 -1.17 25.22
C SER A 67 -6.48 -1.35 25.86
N ASP A 68 -5.78 -2.47 25.59
CA ASP A 68 -4.42 -2.70 26.06
C ASP A 68 -3.46 -1.65 25.49
N MET A 69 -3.62 -1.26 24.21
CA MET A 69 -2.82 -0.20 23.60
C MET A 69 -3.07 1.16 24.27
N VAL A 70 -4.31 1.49 24.60
CA VAL A 70 -4.67 2.70 25.37
C VAL A 70 -3.96 2.68 26.72
N GLU A 71 -4.00 1.55 27.43
CA GLU A 71 -3.36 1.39 28.74
C GLU A 71 -1.83 1.53 28.66
N VAL A 72 -1.19 0.87 27.69
CA VAL A 72 0.25 0.99 27.47
C VAL A 72 0.64 2.44 27.18
N VAL A 73 -0.07 3.13 26.28
CA VAL A 73 0.19 4.55 26.00
C VAL A 73 0.06 5.40 27.27
N SER A 74 -0.93 5.10 28.13
CA SER A 74 -1.13 5.80 29.40
C SER A 74 0.01 5.64 30.42
N SER A 75 0.86 4.62 30.25
CA SER A 75 1.96 4.27 31.18
C SER A 75 3.34 4.85 30.82
N ILE A 76 3.53 5.38 29.60
CA ILE A 76 4.86 5.71 29.07
C ILE A 76 5.43 7.02 29.64
N SER A 77 4.61 8.06 29.86
CA SER A 77 5.03 9.34 30.48
C SER A 77 3.82 10.19 30.90
N PRO A 78 3.36 10.11 32.16
CA PRO A 78 2.14 10.82 32.61
C PRO A 78 2.28 12.34 32.63
N ASP A 79 3.50 12.88 32.72
CA ASP A 79 3.76 14.33 32.82
C ASP A 79 4.11 15.01 31.48
N ASP A 80 4.15 14.25 30.36
CA ASP A 80 4.38 14.80 29.03
C ASP A 80 3.04 15.21 28.37
N GLU A 81 2.88 16.50 28.10
CA GLU A 81 1.71 17.08 27.42
C GLU A 81 1.40 16.38 26.09
N LYS A 82 2.44 15.98 25.32
CA LYS A 82 2.25 15.25 24.06
C LYS A 82 1.75 13.83 24.29
N ALA A 83 2.19 13.18 25.36
CA ALA A 83 1.73 11.85 25.73
C ALA A 83 0.25 11.89 26.18
N GLN A 84 -0.17 12.94 26.91
CA GLN A 84 -1.56 13.13 27.30
C GLN A 84 -2.47 13.40 26.09
N LEU A 85 -2.04 14.26 25.15
CA LEU A 85 -2.78 14.50 23.91
C LEU A 85 -2.88 13.23 23.04
N ALA A 86 -1.81 12.43 22.98
CA ALA A 86 -1.83 11.15 22.28
C ALA A 86 -2.80 10.16 22.94
N LYS A 87 -2.79 10.08 24.27
CA LYS A 87 -3.73 9.25 25.05
C LYS A 87 -5.18 9.63 24.78
N GLU A 88 -5.53 10.91 24.91
CA GLU A 88 -6.90 11.40 24.67
C GLU A 88 -7.36 11.09 23.24
N SER A 89 -6.47 11.26 22.25
CA SER A 89 -6.76 10.94 20.85
C SER A 89 -7.01 9.45 20.64
N VAL A 90 -6.25 8.57 21.28
CA VAL A 90 -6.42 7.11 21.17
C VAL A 90 -7.72 6.66 21.87
N GLU A 91 -8.05 7.22 23.03
CA GLU A 91 -9.33 6.96 23.73
C GLU A 91 -10.54 7.40 22.89
N LYS A 92 -10.50 8.62 22.34
CA LYS A 92 -11.54 9.11 21.42
C LYS A 92 -11.65 8.24 20.17
N LEU A 93 -10.52 7.80 19.61
CA LEU A 93 -10.51 6.90 18.45
C LEU A 93 -11.18 5.57 18.78
N HIS A 94 -10.85 4.98 19.93
CA HIS A 94 -11.47 3.75 20.38
C HIS A 94 -13.00 3.89 20.50
N LEU A 95 -13.48 4.95 21.17
CA LEU A 95 -14.92 5.22 21.29
C LEU A 95 -15.59 5.45 19.92
N PHE A 96 -14.93 6.19 19.02
CA PHE A 96 -15.40 6.44 17.67
C PHE A 96 -15.52 5.14 16.85
N LEU A 97 -14.51 4.27 16.90
CA LEU A 97 -14.50 2.98 16.23
C LEU A 97 -15.60 2.05 16.76
N LYS A 98 -15.81 2.05 18.08
CA LYS A 98 -16.89 1.29 18.73
C LYS A 98 -18.26 1.75 18.26
N LYS A 99 -18.54 3.06 18.34
CA LYS A 99 -19.78 3.69 17.86
C LYS A 99 -20.10 3.38 16.40
N ASN A 100 -19.06 3.25 15.56
CA ASN A 100 -19.20 2.98 14.14
C ASN A 100 -19.13 1.50 13.75
N GLY A 101 -19.08 0.57 14.73
CA GLY A 101 -19.23 -0.86 14.50
C GLY A 101 -17.96 -1.60 14.09
N PHE A 102 -16.78 -1.02 14.30
CA PHE A 102 -15.51 -1.68 13.98
C PHE A 102 -15.28 -2.93 14.84
N TYR A 103 -15.61 -2.86 16.14
CA TYR A 103 -15.41 -3.98 17.07
C TYR A 103 -16.51 -5.04 17.03
N ALA A 104 -17.54 -4.87 16.20
CA ALA A 104 -18.61 -5.86 16.01
C ALA A 104 -18.12 -7.12 15.27
N ILE A 105 -16.85 -7.19 14.88
CA ILE A 105 -16.24 -8.37 14.26
C ILE A 105 -16.10 -9.45 15.32
N ASN A 106 -16.77 -10.58 15.12
CA ASN A 106 -16.84 -11.65 16.11
C ASN A 106 -16.25 -12.98 15.60
N GLY A 107 -15.94 -13.09 14.31
CA GLY A 107 -15.39 -14.32 13.74
C GLY A 107 -14.63 -14.12 12.44
N LEU A 108 -13.63 -14.98 12.21
CA LEU A 108 -12.85 -15.03 10.99
C LEU A 108 -12.84 -16.45 10.44
N GLY A 109 -13.05 -16.57 9.14
CA GLY A 109 -13.07 -17.83 8.43
C GLY A 109 -12.23 -17.78 7.16
N MET A 110 -11.52 -18.86 6.87
CA MET A 110 -10.87 -19.08 5.57
C MET A 110 -10.88 -20.56 5.20
N SER A 111 -11.14 -20.88 3.95
CA SER A 111 -10.95 -22.22 3.40
C SER A 111 -10.35 -22.21 2.01
N SER A 112 -9.64 -23.28 1.67
CA SER A 112 -9.10 -23.53 0.33
C SER A 112 -9.33 -25.00 -0.04
N VAL A 113 -9.93 -25.24 -1.20
CA VAL A 113 -10.21 -26.59 -1.72
C VAL A 113 -9.63 -26.73 -3.12
N PRO A 114 -8.71 -27.70 -3.36
CA PRO A 114 -8.16 -27.94 -4.68
C PRO A 114 -9.23 -28.34 -5.70
N ARG A 115 -8.99 -27.98 -6.96
CA ARG A 115 -9.82 -28.35 -8.11
C ARG A 115 -9.02 -29.23 -9.07
N ALA A 116 -9.72 -30.00 -9.90
CA ALA A 116 -9.11 -30.84 -10.92
C ALA A 116 -8.35 -30.07 -12.01
N ASP A 117 -8.65 -28.78 -12.19
CA ASP A 117 -8.00 -27.88 -13.15
C ASP A 117 -6.71 -27.24 -12.61
N GLY A 118 -6.25 -27.64 -11.42
CA GLY A 118 -5.06 -27.09 -10.77
C GLY A 118 -5.26 -25.77 -10.04
N GLN A 119 -6.47 -25.17 -10.10
CA GLN A 119 -6.84 -24.03 -9.27
C GLN A 119 -7.36 -24.48 -7.90
N ASN A 120 -7.63 -23.52 -7.02
CA ASN A 120 -8.20 -23.73 -5.71
C ASN A 120 -9.46 -22.87 -5.57
N VAL A 121 -10.54 -23.43 -5.04
CA VAL A 121 -11.67 -22.64 -4.53
C VAL A 121 -11.24 -22.02 -3.22
N ILE A 122 -11.31 -20.71 -3.11
CA ILE A 122 -11.02 -19.96 -1.89
C ILE A 122 -12.29 -19.33 -1.34
N LYS A 123 -12.47 -19.39 -0.02
CA LYS A 123 -13.47 -18.61 0.71
C LYS A 123 -12.82 -17.92 1.90
N THR A 124 -13.14 -16.64 2.10
CA THR A 124 -12.86 -15.92 3.34
C THR A 124 -14.15 -15.33 3.86
N PHE A 125 -14.29 -15.28 5.19
CA PHE A 125 -15.45 -14.72 5.84
C PHE A 125 -15.04 -13.90 7.06
N VAL A 126 -15.48 -12.64 7.11
CA VAL A 126 -15.39 -11.79 8.30
C VAL A 126 -16.80 -11.70 8.87
N SER A 127 -17.03 -12.41 9.96
CA SER A 127 -18.30 -12.42 10.69
C SER A 127 -18.42 -11.17 11.55
N ARG A 128 -19.65 -10.68 11.68
CA ARG A 128 -19.98 -9.53 12.52
C ARG A 128 -21.40 -9.64 13.08
N ASP A 129 -21.69 -8.84 14.10
CA ASP A 129 -23.05 -8.66 14.59
C ASP A 129 -23.97 -8.10 13.50
N ALA A 130 -25.15 -8.70 13.36
CA ALA A 130 -26.07 -8.39 12.26
C ALA A 130 -26.52 -6.91 12.26
N GLU A 131 -26.65 -6.29 13.43
CA GLU A 131 -27.04 -4.88 13.59
C GLU A 131 -25.93 -3.94 13.11
N ALA A 132 -24.66 -4.32 13.28
CA ALA A 132 -23.52 -3.53 12.83
C ALA A 132 -23.46 -3.40 11.30
N ALA A 133 -24.11 -4.28 10.55
CA ALA A 133 -24.19 -4.20 9.09
C ALA A 133 -24.78 -2.88 8.56
N ALA A 134 -25.63 -2.23 9.35
CA ALA A 134 -26.24 -0.96 9.01
C ALA A 134 -25.39 0.25 9.42
N LEU A 135 -24.35 0.04 10.25
CA LEU A 135 -23.53 1.13 10.76
C LEU A 135 -22.68 1.75 9.64
N PRO A 136 -22.40 3.07 9.75
CA PRO A 136 -21.71 3.84 8.73
C PRO A 136 -20.43 3.20 8.18
N LEU A 137 -19.58 2.63 9.03
CA LEU A 137 -18.29 2.07 8.62
C LEU A 137 -18.44 0.94 7.60
N TRP A 138 -19.38 0.03 7.87
CA TRP A 138 -19.63 -1.13 7.01
C TRP A 138 -20.28 -0.72 5.69
N ARG A 139 -21.21 0.25 5.73
CA ARG A 139 -21.82 0.83 4.53
C ARG A 139 -20.79 1.55 3.67
N ALA A 140 -19.91 2.33 4.28
CA ALA A 140 -18.85 3.05 3.60
C ALA A 140 -17.85 2.12 2.90
N LEU A 141 -17.38 1.07 3.58
CA LEU A 141 -16.28 0.22 3.09
C LEU A 141 -16.71 -0.93 2.17
N VAL A 142 -17.92 -1.47 2.38
CA VAL A 142 -18.38 -2.70 1.71
C VAL A 142 -19.67 -2.47 0.91
N GLY A 143 -20.24 -1.27 1.01
CA GLY A 143 -21.47 -0.91 0.34
C GLY A 143 -22.72 -1.52 0.97
N GLY A 144 -23.81 -1.50 0.20
CA GLY A 144 -25.11 -1.99 0.63
C GLY A 144 -25.31 -3.50 0.43
N ALA A 145 -26.55 -3.89 0.12
CA ALA A 145 -26.86 -5.24 -0.31
C ALA A 145 -26.19 -5.55 -1.68
N PRO A 146 -25.90 -6.83 -1.98
CA PRO A 146 -25.38 -7.25 -3.28
C PRO A 146 -26.23 -6.74 -4.45
N ARG A 147 -25.58 -6.28 -5.51
CA ARG A 147 -26.23 -5.72 -6.70
C ARG A 147 -25.49 -6.13 -7.97
N GLU A 148 -26.13 -5.92 -9.12
CA GLU A 148 -25.40 -5.97 -10.38
C GLU A 148 -24.50 -4.74 -10.50
N LEU A 149 -23.24 -4.96 -10.87
CA LEU A 149 -22.23 -3.91 -11.05
C LEU A 149 -22.09 -3.62 -12.54
N LEU A 150 -22.69 -2.53 -13.01
CA LEU A 150 -22.64 -2.15 -14.42
C LEU A 150 -21.24 -1.62 -14.80
N SER A 151 -20.47 -1.13 -13.82
CA SER A 151 -19.07 -0.71 -14.02
C SER A 151 -18.20 -1.80 -14.66
N THR A 152 -18.53 -3.07 -14.41
CA THR A 152 -17.81 -4.24 -14.94
C THR A 152 -17.88 -4.34 -16.47
N ARG A 153 -18.93 -3.80 -17.09
CA ARG A 153 -19.16 -3.85 -18.54
C ARG A 153 -18.24 -2.91 -19.32
N PHE A 154 -17.62 -1.95 -18.65
CA PHE A 154 -16.65 -1.04 -19.25
C PHE A 154 -15.25 -1.64 -19.35
N LEU A 155 -14.99 -2.81 -18.76
CA LEU A 155 -13.65 -3.39 -18.77
C LEU A 155 -13.30 -3.92 -20.18
N PRO A 156 -12.26 -3.40 -20.86
CA PRO A 156 -11.85 -3.88 -22.18
C PRO A 156 -11.42 -5.34 -22.16
N ALA A 157 -11.43 -6.00 -23.33
CA ALA A 157 -11.08 -7.42 -23.45
C ALA A 157 -9.63 -7.74 -23.02
N GLU A 158 -8.72 -6.78 -23.18
CA GLU A 158 -7.31 -6.91 -22.74
C GLU A 158 -7.08 -6.60 -21.26
N THR A 159 -8.13 -6.51 -20.45
CA THR A 159 -8.00 -6.30 -19.01
C THR A 159 -7.38 -7.53 -18.35
N GLU A 160 -6.19 -7.37 -17.80
CA GLU A 160 -5.43 -8.44 -17.13
C GLU A 160 -5.57 -8.37 -15.60
N LEU A 161 -5.90 -7.19 -15.06
CA LEU A 161 -6.31 -7.00 -13.66
C LEU A 161 -7.57 -6.15 -13.62
N ALA A 162 -8.58 -6.61 -12.90
CA ALA A 162 -9.79 -5.83 -12.62
C ALA A 162 -10.13 -5.86 -11.13
N GLN A 163 -10.58 -4.72 -10.62
CA GLN A 163 -11.23 -4.60 -9.32
C GLN A 163 -12.50 -3.80 -9.48
N THR A 164 -13.63 -4.35 -9.04
CA THR A 164 -14.88 -3.61 -8.95
C THR A 164 -15.42 -3.69 -7.54
N GLY A 165 -16.27 -2.74 -7.20
CA GLY A 165 -16.82 -2.71 -5.86
C GLY A 165 -17.93 -1.70 -5.68
N THR A 166 -18.75 -2.00 -4.68
CA THR A 166 -19.68 -1.04 -4.12
C THR A 166 -19.06 -0.35 -2.91
N ALA A 167 -19.05 0.97 -2.88
CA ALA A 167 -18.71 1.75 -1.69
C ALA A 167 -19.64 2.96 -1.59
N ASP A 168 -20.06 3.31 -0.37
CA ASP A 168 -20.77 4.57 -0.16
C ASP A 168 -19.74 5.67 0.13
N VAL A 169 -19.26 6.31 -0.94
CA VAL A 169 -18.19 7.33 -0.87
C VAL A 169 -18.64 8.54 -0.06
N LYS A 170 -19.93 8.91 -0.14
CA LYS A 170 -20.50 10.00 0.66
C LYS A 170 -20.49 9.64 2.15
N GLN A 171 -20.90 8.43 2.51
CA GLN A 171 -20.84 7.95 3.89
C GLN A 171 -19.41 7.85 4.40
N LEU A 172 -18.47 7.40 3.57
CA LEU A 172 -17.04 7.34 3.90
C LEU A 172 -16.49 8.74 4.19
N TRP A 173 -16.84 9.72 3.36
CA TRP A 173 -16.44 11.10 3.54
C TRP A 173 -17.00 11.71 4.83
N ALA A 174 -18.29 11.50 5.09
CA ALA A 174 -18.92 11.93 6.34
C ALA A 174 -18.24 11.31 7.57
N LEU A 175 -17.80 10.04 7.48
CA LEU A 175 -17.04 9.40 8.56
C LEU A 175 -15.68 10.03 8.79
N ILE A 176 -14.97 10.41 7.73
CA ILE A 176 -13.68 11.10 7.85
C ILE A 176 -13.88 12.46 8.53
N GLN A 177 -14.89 13.23 8.12
CA GLN A 177 -15.22 14.51 8.74
C GLN A 177 -15.58 14.34 10.22
N GLN A 178 -16.43 13.36 10.55
CA GLN A 178 -16.79 13.06 11.95
C GLN A 178 -15.58 12.60 12.77
N ALA A 179 -14.71 11.74 12.22
CA ALA A 179 -13.50 11.31 12.89
C ALA A 179 -12.57 12.51 13.18
N MET A 180 -12.38 13.41 12.22
CA MET A 180 -11.57 14.61 12.44
C MET A 180 -12.17 15.53 13.51
N ALA A 181 -13.50 15.63 13.61
CA ALA A 181 -14.15 16.46 14.62
C ALA A 181 -14.17 15.81 16.02
N GLU A 182 -14.42 14.50 16.11
CA GLU A 182 -14.59 13.78 17.38
C GLU A 182 -13.25 13.26 17.96
N VAL A 183 -12.26 12.96 17.11
CA VAL A 183 -11.03 12.26 17.51
C VAL A 183 -9.80 13.16 17.48
N ALA A 184 -9.65 14.00 16.46
CA ALA A 184 -8.42 14.76 16.30
C ALA A 184 -8.30 15.88 17.35
N PRO A 185 -7.06 16.25 17.75
CA PRO A 185 -6.83 17.46 18.54
C PRO A 185 -7.43 18.70 17.85
N ALA A 186 -7.93 19.66 18.62
CA ALA A 186 -8.66 20.82 18.10
C ALA A 186 -7.89 21.59 17.00
N GLU A 187 -6.57 21.79 17.19
CA GLU A 187 -5.69 22.40 16.19
C GLU A 187 -5.71 21.64 14.85
N LYS A 188 -5.67 20.30 14.90
CA LYS A 188 -5.66 19.45 13.70
C LYS A 188 -7.03 19.39 13.04
N ALA A 189 -8.10 19.38 13.83
CA ALA A 189 -9.46 19.47 13.31
C ALA A 189 -9.69 20.81 12.58
N GLN A 190 -9.21 21.92 13.16
CA GLN A 190 -9.29 23.25 12.55
C GLN A 190 -8.43 23.35 11.29
N ALA A 191 -7.19 22.86 11.31
CA ALA A 191 -6.32 22.82 10.13
C ALA A 191 -6.92 21.98 8.99
N PHE A 192 -7.60 20.87 9.33
CA PHE A 192 -8.32 20.08 8.35
C PHE A 192 -9.49 20.87 7.74
N ALA A 193 -10.32 21.52 8.55
CA ALA A 193 -11.42 22.36 8.06
C ALA A 193 -10.92 23.47 7.13
N GLN A 194 -9.86 24.19 7.54
CA GLN A 194 -9.22 25.23 6.70
C GLN A 194 -8.67 24.65 5.39
N SER A 195 -8.13 23.43 5.42
CA SER A 195 -7.66 22.77 4.20
C SER A 195 -8.80 22.46 3.24
N LEU A 196 -9.98 22.06 3.75
CA LEU A 196 -11.18 21.83 2.93
C LEU A 196 -11.72 23.13 2.32
N GLU A 197 -11.72 24.21 3.09
CA GLU A 197 -12.06 25.56 2.57
C GLU A 197 -11.07 25.99 1.49
N GLY A 198 -9.77 25.79 1.70
CA GLY A 198 -8.72 26.06 0.73
C GLY A 198 -8.91 25.29 -0.59
N VAL A 199 -9.20 23.99 -0.50
CA VAL A 199 -9.52 23.17 -1.67
C VAL A 199 -10.78 23.68 -2.35
N THR A 200 -11.82 24.02 -1.59
CA THR A 200 -13.08 24.55 -2.13
C THR A 200 -12.85 25.86 -2.89
N MET A 201 -12.01 26.76 -2.36
CA MET A 201 -11.63 28.00 -3.05
C MET A 201 -10.84 27.74 -4.33
N MET A 202 -9.91 26.77 -4.33
CA MET A 202 -9.10 26.41 -5.50
C MET A 202 -9.94 25.76 -6.61
N VAL A 203 -10.81 24.83 -6.22
CA VAL A 203 -11.67 24.05 -7.13
C VAL A 203 -12.84 24.91 -7.62
N GLY A 204 -13.33 25.81 -6.75
CA GLY A 204 -14.49 26.66 -6.95
C GLY A 204 -15.83 25.91 -6.87
N THR A 205 -15.85 24.75 -6.20
CA THR A 205 -17.03 23.93 -5.90
C THR A 205 -16.82 23.26 -4.54
N PRO A 206 -17.81 23.26 -3.64
CA PRO A 206 -17.71 22.56 -2.35
C PRO A 206 -17.40 21.08 -2.53
N LEU A 207 -16.44 20.57 -1.76
CA LEU A 207 -16.02 19.16 -1.87
C LEU A 207 -17.16 18.18 -1.53
N ASP A 208 -18.06 18.56 -0.60
CA ASP A 208 -19.23 17.76 -0.24
C ASP A 208 -20.19 17.55 -1.42
N GLU A 209 -20.33 18.55 -2.30
CA GLU A 209 -21.14 18.45 -3.52
C GLU A 209 -20.50 17.49 -4.53
N LEU A 210 -19.19 17.63 -4.76
CA LEU A 210 -18.44 16.77 -5.67
C LEU A 210 -18.46 15.31 -5.21
N ILE A 211 -18.23 15.06 -3.93
CA ILE A 211 -18.32 13.72 -3.35
C ILE A 211 -19.77 13.21 -3.40
N GLY A 212 -20.74 14.10 -3.20
CA GLY A 212 -22.16 13.81 -3.31
C GLY A 212 -22.56 13.32 -4.71
N SER A 213 -21.89 13.78 -5.76
CA SER A 213 -22.12 13.36 -7.16
C SER A 213 -21.59 11.94 -7.47
N ILE A 214 -20.72 11.38 -6.63
CA ILE A 214 -20.17 10.03 -6.82
C ILE A 214 -21.22 8.98 -6.43
N GLY A 215 -21.44 8.02 -7.34
CA GLY A 215 -22.27 6.84 -7.15
C GLY A 215 -21.55 5.73 -6.39
N ALA A 216 -22.24 4.60 -6.22
CA ALA A 216 -21.72 3.52 -5.38
C ALA A 216 -20.87 2.51 -6.17
N ASP A 217 -21.09 2.38 -7.48
CA ASP A 217 -20.43 1.40 -8.33
C ASP A 217 -19.15 1.96 -8.97
N SER A 218 -18.08 1.17 -8.96
CA SER A 218 -16.82 1.55 -9.58
C SER A 218 -16.04 0.34 -10.09
N ALA A 219 -15.25 0.56 -11.14
CA ALA A 219 -14.30 -0.40 -11.68
C ALA A 219 -12.93 0.25 -11.89
N PHE A 220 -11.89 -0.50 -11.59
CA PHE A 220 -10.49 -0.21 -11.90
C PHE A 220 -9.95 -1.38 -12.72
N GLY A 221 -9.38 -1.08 -13.88
CA GLY A 221 -8.80 -2.07 -14.79
C GLY A 221 -7.37 -1.70 -15.17
N ILE A 222 -6.49 -2.68 -15.26
CA ILE A 222 -5.19 -2.57 -15.92
C ILE A 222 -5.22 -3.47 -17.15
N GLN A 223 -4.92 -2.90 -18.31
CA GLN A 223 -4.77 -3.61 -19.56
C GLN A 223 -3.30 -3.66 -19.95
N PHE A 224 -2.93 -4.68 -20.71
CA PHE A 224 -1.63 -4.77 -21.35
C PHE A 224 -1.84 -5.11 -22.81
N SER A 225 -1.36 -4.22 -23.70
CA SER A 225 -1.48 -4.42 -25.14
C SER A 225 -0.90 -5.76 -25.58
N ARG A 226 -1.54 -6.42 -26.54
CA ARG A 226 -0.96 -7.60 -27.22
C ARG A 226 -0.07 -7.22 -28.39
N ASP A 227 -0.26 -6.03 -28.94
CA ASP A 227 0.35 -5.60 -30.20
C ASP A 227 1.43 -4.54 -30.00
N ALA A 228 1.44 -3.85 -28.86
CA ALA A 228 2.38 -2.78 -28.55
C ALA A 228 3.22 -3.07 -27.30
N THR A 229 4.47 -2.64 -27.35
CA THR A 229 5.40 -2.68 -26.21
C THR A 229 6.00 -1.30 -25.95
N ILE A 230 6.31 -1.02 -24.69
CA ILE A 230 7.14 0.12 -24.28
C ILE A 230 8.48 -0.36 -23.76
N THR A 231 9.50 0.48 -23.93
CA THR A 231 10.83 0.26 -23.38
C THR A 231 11.07 1.24 -22.24
N ILE A 232 11.23 0.70 -21.02
CA ILE A 232 11.45 1.48 -19.81
C ILE A 232 12.96 1.49 -19.52
N PRO A 233 13.59 2.67 -19.36
CA PRO A 233 14.97 2.77 -18.91
C PRO A 233 15.11 2.25 -17.48
N ALA A 234 16.10 1.40 -17.24
CA ALA A 234 16.36 0.83 -15.93
C ALA A 234 17.88 0.74 -15.68
N GLY A 235 18.45 1.87 -15.26
CA GLY A 235 19.91 2.04 -15.15
C GLY A 235 20.57 2.14 -16.53
N THR A 236 21.62 1.35 -16.77
CA THR A 236 22.27 1.22 -18.09
C THR A 236 21.54 0.25 -19.03
N ASN A 237 20.53 -0.47 -18.52
CA ASN A 237 19.77 -1.46 -19.26
C ASN A 237 18.39 -0.91 -19.64
N THR A 238 17.73 -1.60 -20.56
CA THR A 238 16.36 -1.31 -20.97
C THR A 238 15.47 -2.53 -20.72
N LEU A 239 14.23 -2.27 -20.32
CA LEU A 239 13.22 -3.30 -20.08
C LEU A 239 12.07 -3.10 -21.06
N THR A 240 11.83 -4.08 -21.92
CA THR A 240 10.68 -4.09 -22.83
C THR A 240 9.51 -4.81 -22.18
N ILE A 241 8.36 -4.14 -22.08
CA ILE A 241 7.11 -4.73 -21.59
C ILE A 241 5.96 -4.41 -22.53
N ALA A 242 4.90 -5.22 -22.49
CA ALA A 242 3.63 -4.87 -23.13
C ALA A 242 3.17 -3.49 -22.65
N SER A 243 2.67 -2.66 -23.56
CA SER A 243 2.22 -1.30 -23.25
C SER A 243 1.05 -1.36 -22.25
N PRO A 244 1.19 -0.80 -21.04
CA PRO A 244 0.12 -0.80 -20.06
C PRO A 244 -0.87 0.34 -20.30
N SER A 245 -2.13 0.11 -19.98
CA SER A 245 -3.09 1.18 -19.75
C SER A 245 -3.90 0.94 -18.49
N ILE A 246 -4.47 2.02 -17.97
CA ILE A 246 -5.34 1.99 -16.80
C ILE A 246 -6.68 2.60 -17.20
N LEU A 247 -7.75 1.96 -16.75
CA LEU A 247 -9.11 2.46 -16.80
C LEU A 247 -9.67 2.57 -15.39
N LEU A 248 -10.33 3.69 -15.11
CA LEU A 248 -11.17 3.90 -13.95
C LEU A 248 -12.56 4.28 -14.43
N ALA A 249 -13.57 3.48 -14.06
CA ALA A 249 -14.98 3.78 -14.28
C ALA A 249 -15.61 4.08 -12.92
N ILE A 250 -16.13 5.29 -12.73
CA ILE A 250 -16.78 5.72 -11.50
C ILE A 250 -18.22 6.07 -11.83
N GLN A 251 -19.18 5.45 -11.14
CA GLN A 251 -20.57 5.85 -11.28
C GLN A 251 -20.72 7.31 -10.82
N VAL A 252 -21.45 8.10 -11.60
CA VAL A 252 -21.75 9.51 -11.29
C VAL A 252 -23.25 9.73 -11.36
N LYS A 253 -23.77 10.66 -10.57
CA LYS A 253 -25.20 10.99 -10.49
C LYS A 253 -25.60 12.10 -11.47
N ASP A 254 -24.63 12.92 -11.86
CA ASP A 254 -24.78 14.12 -12.66
C ASP A 254 -23.42 14.51 -13.28
N ASP A 255 -23.38 15.63 -13.99
CA ASP A 255 -22.23 16.09 -14.75
C ASP A 255 -21.19 16.85 -13.92
N SER A 256 -21.34 16.96 -12.59
CA SER A 256 -20.54 17.89 -11.77
C SER A 256 -19.04 17.62 -11.87
N LEU A 257 -18.62 16.35 -11.85
CA LEU A 257 -17.20 15.98 -11.97
C LEU A 257 -16.63 16.28 -13.35
N MET A 258 -17.38 16.01 -14.42
CA MET A 258 -16.93 16.32 -15.79
C MET A 258 -16.87 17.83 -16.01
N ALA A 259 -17.87 18.58 -15.53
CA ALA A 259 -17.88 20.04 -15.59
C ALA A 259 -16.68 20.63 -14.83
N LEU A 260 -16.35 20.08 -13.66
CA LEU A 260 -15.17 20.48 -12.91
C LEU A 260 -13.88 20.24 -13.70
N VAL A 261 -13.71 19.03 -14.26
CA VAL A 261 -12.50 18.71 -15.04
C VAL A 261 -12.35 19.67 -16.22
N LYS A 262 -13.42 19.91 -16.98
CA LYS A 262 -13.40 20.88 -18.10
C LYS A 262 -13.02 22.28 -17.65
N LYS A 263 -13.60 22.76 -16.54
CA LYS A 263 -13.28 24.07 -15.94
C LYS A 263 -11.79 24.16 -15.57
N GLN A 264 -11.24 23.14 -14.93
CA GLN A 264 -9.84 23.13 -14.50
C GLN A 264 -8.86 23.05 -15.69
N VAL A 265 -9.18 22.25 -16.71
CA VAL A 265 -8.35 22.18 -17.93
C VAL A 265 -8.37 23.51 -18.69
N ALA A 266 -9.52 24.18 -18.77
CA ALA A 266 -9.62 25.51 -19.36
C ALA A 266 -8.78 26.55 -18.58
N ALA A 267 -8.78 26.48 -17.24
CA ALA A 267 -8.02 27.40 -16.39
C ALA A 267 -6.50 27.29 -16.57
N ILE A 268 -5.98 26.09 -16.87
CA ILE A 268 -4.54 25.87 -17.13
C ILE A 268 -4.15 26.07 -18.62
N GLY A 269 -5.11 26.42 -19.48
CA GLY A 269 -4.86 26.71 -20.90
C GLY A 269 -4.38 25.53 -21.74
N MET A 270 -4.60 24.29 -21.28
CA MET A 270 -4.22 23.10 -22.03
C MET A 270 -5.33 22.68 -23.02
N PRO A 271 -5.00 22.36 -24.28
CA PRO A 271 -6.02 21.96 -25.25
C PRO A 271 -6.57 20.58 -24.93
N LEU A 272 -7.91 20.46 -24.96
CA LEU A 272 -8.59 19.17 -25.00
C LEU A 272 -8.78 18.77 -26.45
N THR A 273 -8.31 17.57 -26.78
CA THR A 273 -8.66 16.92 -28.05
C THR A 273 -9.96 16.15 -27.86
N GLU A 274 -10.86 16.23 -28.84
CA GLU A 274 -12.16 15.57 -28.79
C GLU A 274 -12.23 14.43 -29.82
N LEU A 275 -12.78 13.30 -29.40
CA LEU A 275 -13.04 12.14 -30.26
C LEU A 275 -14.47 11.64 -30.00
N GLN A 276 -15.24 11.42 -31.06
CA GLN A 276 -16.58 10.82 -30.94
C GLN A 276 -16.51 9.30 -30.99
N VAL A 277 -17.14 8.63 -30.02
CA VAL A 277 -17.21 7.16 -29.91
C VAL A 277 -18.61 6.78 -29.46
N GLU A 278 -19.36 6.01 -30.27
CA GLU A 278 -20.73 5.57 -29.93
C GLU A 278 -21.63 6.70 -29.37
N GLY A 279 -21.60 7.87 -30.01
CA GLY A 279 -22.37 9.06 -29.58
C GLY A 279 -21.85 9.76 -28.33
N THR A 280 -20.66 9.39 -27.83
CA THR A 280 -20.03 9.96 -26.64
C THR A 280 -18.74 10.69 -26.99
N THR A 281 -18.59 11.91 -26.47
CA THR A 281 -17.35 12.67 -26.60
C THR A 281 -16.32 12.18 -25.59
N VAL A 282 -15.18 11.68 -26.11
CA VAL A 282 -13.96 11.41 -25.35
C VAL A 282 -13.07 12.65 -25.43
N TYR A 283 -12.71 13.18 -24.25
CA TYR A 283 -11.80 14.32 -24.10
C TYR A 283 -10.41 13.81 -23.72
N SER A 284 -9.38 14.22 -24.45
CA SER A 284 -8.01 13.77 -24.21
C SER A 284 -7.06 14.93 -23.99
N LEU A 285 -6.28 14.83 -22.91
CA LEU A 285 -5.26 15.77 -22.47
C LEU A 285 -3.87 15.14 -22.66
N ASN A 286 -3.02 15.79 -23.46
CA ASN A 286 -1.64 15.35 -23.65
C ASN A 286 -0.77 15.89 -22.53
N LEU A 287 -0.28 15.01 -21.65
CA LEU A 287 0.63 15.39 -20.57
C LEU A 287 2.09 15.23 -21.05
N PRO A 288 2.95 16.25 -20.90
CA PRO A 288 4.37 16.16 -21.27
C PRO A 288 5.15 15.34 -20.24
N VAL A 289 5.00 14.01 -20.28
CA VAL A 289 5.72 13.08 -19.38
C VAL A 289 6.92 12.46 -20.12
N PRO A 290 8.17 12.57 -19.61
CA PRO A 290 9.39 12.26 -20.37
C PRO A 290 9.61 10.81 -20.80
N VAL A 291 8.94 9.84 -20.17
CA VAL A 291 9.29 8.40 -20.29
C VAL A 291 8.19 7.57 -20.95
N VAL A 292 6.92 7.97 -20.80
CA VAL A 292 5.77 7.33 -21.45
C VAL A 292 4.77 8.43 -21.80
N PRO A 293 4.37 8.60 -23.08
CA PRO A 293 3.32 9.56 -23.41
C PRO A 293 2.01 9.10 -22.79
N VAL A 294 1.63 9.72 -21.68
CA VAL A 294 0.32 9.53 -21.04
C VAL A 294 -0.64 10.54 -21.64
N GLN A 295 -1.70 10.04 -22.27
CA GLN A 295 -2.79 10.86 -22.78
C GLN A 295 -4.00 10.65 -21.89
N LEU A 296 -4.07 11.41 -20.79
CA LEU A 296 -5.19 11.31 -19.85
C LEU A 296 -6.48 11.60 -20.60
N SER A 297 -7.38 10.63 -20.65
CA SER A 297 -8.60 10.68 -21.44
C SER A 297 -9.81 10.47 -20.56
N LEU A 298 -10.86 11.25 -20.76
CA LEU A 298 -12.07 11.21 -19.96
C LEU A 298 -13.31 11.18 -20.84
N ALA A 299 -14.33 10.44 -20.42
CA ALA A 299 -15.64 10.45 -21.05
C ALA A 299 -16.72 10.23 -20.00
N GLN A 300 -17.88 10.83 -20.18
CA GLN A 300 -19.06 10.49 -19.38
C GLN A 300 -20.02 9.71 -20.25
N HIS A 301 -20.30 8.46 -19.87
CA HIS A 301 -21.11 7.52 -20.66
C HIS A 301 -22.03 6.72 -19.72
N GLU A 302 -23.33 6.70 -20.00
CA GLU A 302 -24.30 5.82 -19.32
C GLU A 302 -24.28 5.93 -17.78
N GLY A 303 -24.08 7.14 -17.24
CA GLY A 303 -24.00 7.41 -15.80
C GLY A 303 -22.65 7.06 -15.16
N TYR A 304 -21.60 6.90 -15.95
CA TYR A 304 -20.23 6.69 -15.48
C TYR A 304 -19.27 7.74 -16.03
N LEU A 305 -18.37 8.23 -15.17
CA LEU A 305 -17.17 8.94 -15.58
C LEU A 305 -16.06 7.91 -15.80
N LEU A 306 -15.62 7.78 -17.04
CA LEU A 306 -14.49 6.97 -17.46
C LEU A 306 -13.23 7.83 -17.48
N ILE A 307 -12.15 7.32 -16.90
CA ILE A 307 -10.83 7.96 -16.88
C ILE A 307 -9.81 6.93 -17.32
N GLY A 308 -9.13 7.20 -18.43
CA GLY A 308 -8.11 6.33 -19.01
C GLY A 308 -6.76 7.01 -19.12
N THR A 309 -5.67 6.24 -19.09
CA THR A 309 -4.32 6.76 -19.36
C THR A 309 -4.05 7.00 -20.86
N MET A 310 -4.97 6.58 -21.73
CA MET A 310 -4.92 6.77 -23.19
C MET A 310 -6.35 6.87 -23.76
N ALA A 311 -6.52 7.50 -24.93
CA ALA A 311 -7.83 7.60 -25.58
C ALA A 311 -8.39 6.23 -25.97
N GLN A 312 -7.49 5.32 -26.37
CA GLN A 312 -7.85 3.96 -26.80
C GLN A 312 -8.58 3.18 -25.71
N VAL A 313 -8.10 3.16 -24.46
CA VAL A 313 -8.74 2.37 -23.39
C VAL A 313 -10.15 2.88 -23.05
N VAL A 314 -10.37 4.21 -23.12
CA VAL A 314 -11.70 4.79 -22.91
C VAL A 314 -12.64 4.46 -24.07
N THR A 315 -12.12 4.51 -25.30
CA THR A 315 -12.85 4.12 -26.52
C THR A 315 -13.28 2.65 -26.46
N GLU A 316 -12.36 1.76 -26.10
CA GLU A 316 -12.64 0.33 -25.94
C GLU A 316 -13.61 0.06 -24.80
N ALA A 317 -13.56 0.83 -23.71
CA ALA A 317 -14.50 0.73 -22.61
C ALA A 317 -15.94 1.07 -23.03
N ILE A 318 -16.11 2.16 -23.79
CA ILE A 318 -17.41 2.57 -24.33
C ILE A 318 -17.97 1.48 -25.27
N LYS A 319 -17.14 0.96 -26.18
CA LYS A 319 -17.53 -0.13 -27.09
C LYS A 319 -17.87 -1.43 -26.35
N ALA A 320 -17.06 -1.80 -25.34
CA ALA A 320 -17.32 -2.97 -24.50
C ALA A 320 -18.69 -2.89 -23.82
N TYR A 321 -19.08 -1.70 -23.34
CA TYR A 321 -20.39 -1.47 -22.77
C TYR A 321 -21.52 -1.62 -23.81
N ALA A 322 -21.38 -0.94 -24.96
CA ALA A 322 -22.39 -0.91 -26.02
C ALA A 322 -22.66 -2.31 -26.62
N ASP A 323 -21.59 -3.03 -26.98
CA ASP A 323 -21.67 -4.33 -27.66
C ASP A 323 -21.88 -5.50 -26.69
N ARG A 324 -21.91 -5.24 -25.37
CA ARG A 324 -21.83 -6.26 -24.32
C ARG A 324 -20.60 -7.18 -24.50
N GLY A 325 -19.51 -6.59 -24.96
CA GLY A 325 -18.24 -7.23 -25.25
C GLY A 325 -17.25 -7.14 -24.09
N GLY A 326 -15.99 -6.85 -24.43
CA GLY A 326 -14.93 -6.61 -23.45
C GLY A 326 -14.55 -7.84 -22.62
N LEU A 327 -14.06 -7.61 -21.40
CA LEU A 327 -13.61 -8.67 -20.50
C LEU A 327 -14.75 -9.64 -20.17
N MET A 328 -15.99 -9.15 -20.06
CA MET A 328 -17.14 -9.98 -19.71
C MET A 328 -17.53 -10.99 -20.79
N ALA A 329 -17.14 -10.74 -22.06
CA ALA A 329 -17.36 -11.66 -23.15
C ALA A 329 -16.24 -12.71 -23.29
N ASP A 330 -15.07 -12.49 -22.67
CA ASP A 330 -13.92 -13.40 -22.72
C ASP A 330 -14.22 -14.74 -22.04
N GLU A 331 -13.92 -15.84 -22.74
CA GLU A 331 -14.19 -17.19 -22.24
C GLU A 331 -13.38 -17.55 -20.99
N ARG A 332 -12.15 -17.04 -20.83
CA ARG A 332 -11.34 -17.28 -19.62
C ARG A 332 -11.97 -16.58 -18.44
N PHE A 333 -12.49 -15.36 -18.63
CA PHE A 333 -13.21 -14.64 -17.59
C PHE A 333 -14.50 -15.39 -17.18
N LYS A 334 -15.31 -15.84 -18.15
CA LYS A 334 -16.53 -16.62 -17.88
C LYS A 334 -16.23 -17.92 -17.12
N LEU A 335 -15.18 -18.65 -17.53
CA LEU A 335 -14.74 -19.86 -16.84
C LEU A 335 -14.27 -19.58 -15.42
N ALA A 336 -13.49 -18.51 -15.22
CA ALA A 336 -12.97 -18.13 -13.91
C ALA A 336 -14.09 -17.71 -12.92
N PHE A 337 -15.15 -17.07 -13.41
CA PHE A 337 -16.32 -16.69 -12.61
C PHE A 337 -17.48 -17.70 -12.68
N ALA A 338 -17.27 -18.90 -13.23
CA ALA A 338 -18.32 -19.92 -13.31
C ALA A 338 -18.84 -20.29 -11.90
N GLY A 339 -20.16 -20.22 -11.72
CA GLY A 339 -20.82 -20.49 -10.44
C GLY A 339 -20.72 -19.36 -9.40
N GLN A 340 -20.07 -18.24 -9.72
CA GLN A 340 -20.05 -17.06 -8.86
C GLN A 340 -21.36 -16.24 -8.98
N PRO A 341 -21.79 -15.55 -7.90
CA PRO A 341 -23.01 -14.78 -7.93
C PRO A 341 -22.89 -13.54 -8.84
N VAL A 342 -23.85 -13.39 -9.76
CA VAL A 342 -23.95 -12.23 -10.66
C VAL A 342 -24.18 -10.94 -9.86
N LYS A 343 -25.06 -10.97 -8.84
CA LYS A 343 -25.23 -9.87 -7.89
C LYS A 343 -24.23 -10.01 -6.76
N ASN A 344 -23.36 -9.03 -6.60
CA ASN A 344 -22.29 -9.03 -5.60
C ASN A 344 -21.97 -7.58 -5.15
N ASN A 345 -21.00 -7.43 -4.25
CA ASN A 345 -20.51 -6.15 -3.73
C ASN A 345 -19.14 -5.77 -4.30
N GLY A 346 -18.63 -6.54 -5.25
CA GLY A 346 -17.34 -6.34 -5.88
C GLY A 346 -16.75 -7.64 -6.39
N MET A 347 -15.85 -7.49 -7.35
CA MET A 347 -15.02 -8.59 -7.81
C MET A 347 -13.55 -8.19 -7.91
N VAL A 348 -12.68 -9.19 -7.82
CA VAL A 348 -11.26 -9.07 -8.16
C VAL A 348 -10.97 -10.13 -9.20
N TYR A 349 -10.37 -9.72 -10.30
CA TYR A 349 -9.87 -10.58 -11.36
C TYR A 349 -8.40 -10.29 -11.59
N VAL A 350 -7.58 -11.34 -11.61
CA VAL A 350 -6.18 -11.29 -12.02
C VAL A 350 -5.97 -12.45 -12.97
N SER A 351 -5.57 -12.16 -14.20
CA SER A 351 -5.29 -13.17 -15.20
C SER A 351 -3.92 -13.82 -14.97
N GLU A 352 -3.72 -15.01 -15.54
CA GLU A 352 -2.41 -15.67 -15.55
C GLU A 352 -1.34 -14.86 -16.30
N ARG A 353 -1.76 -14.14 -17.36
CA ARG A 353 -0.87 -13.27 -18.14
C ARG A 353 -0.37 -12.10 -17.29
N PHE A 354 -1.22 -11.53 -16.43
CA PHE A 354 -0.80 -10.48 -15.49
C PHE A 354 0.37 -10.96 -14.61
N GLY A 355 0.25 -12.14 -14.00
CA GLY A 355 1.30 -12.73 -13.18
C GLY A 355 2.62 -12.91 -13.93
N THR A 356 2.55 -13.34 -15.19
CA THR A 356 3.72 -13.50 -16.07
C THR A 356 4.41 -12.16 -16.38
N ILE A 357 3.63 -11.12 -16.68
CA ILE A 357 4.16 -9.79 -16.96
C ILE A 357 4.85 -9.20 -15.72
N ILE A 358 4.19 -9.26 -14.55
CA ILE A 358 4.76 -8.74 -13.30
C ILE A 358 6.04 -9.48 -12.92
N LYS A 359 6.07 -10.81 -13.10
CA LYS A 359 7.27 -11.62 -12.90
C LYS A 359 8.43 -11.12 -13.78
N GLY A 360 8.20 -10.94 -15.07
CA GLY A 360 9.24 -10.45 -15.99
C GLY A 360 9.77 -9.06 -15.63
N ILE A 361 8.89 -8.17 -15.13
CA ILE A 361 9.30 -6.86 -14.61
C ILE A 361 10.19 -7.01 -13.37
N GLN A 362 9.80 -7.85 -12.41
CA GLN A 362 10.54 -8.09 -11.17
C GLN A 362 11.92 -8.71 -11.46
N GLU A 363 11.98 -9.72 -12.31
CA GLU A 363 13.23 -10.38 -12.71
C GLU A 363 14.20 -9.40 -13.36
N SER A 364 13.69 -8.55 -14.25
CA SER A 364 14.49 -7.52 -14.92
C SER A 364 15.02 -6.49 -13.93
N ALA A 365 14.18 -5.99 -13.03
CA ALA A 365 14.59 -5.06 -11.98
C ALA A 365 15.67 -5.66 -11.06
N MET A 366 15.58 -6.96 -10.74
CA MET A 366 16.61 -7.67 -9.97
C MET A 366 17.92 -7.82 -10.72
N ALA A 367 17.87 -8.17 -12.02
CA ALA A 367 19.06 -8.29 -12.85
C ALA A 367 19.84 -6.97 -12.96
N MET A 368 19.15 -5.84 -12.77
CA MET A 368 19.71 -4.49 -12.84
C MET A 368 20.22 -3.97 -11.49
N THR A 369 19.91 -4.65 -10.37
CA THR A 369 20.41 -4.26 -9.05
C THR A 369 21.78 -4.90 -8.84
N PRO A 370 22.91 -4.16 -8.87
CA PRO A 370 24.20 -4.75 -8.60
C PRO A 370 24.20 -5.34 -7.19
N ALA A 371 24.65 -6.59 -7.05
CA ALA A 371 24.87 -7.19 -5.75
C ALA A 371 25.82 -6.27 -4.97
N THR A 372 25.30 -5.58 -3.95
CA THR A 372 26.19 -4.83 -3.05
C THR A 372 27.12 -5.83 -2.37
N ALA A 373 28.33 -5.44 -1.98
CA ALA A 373 29.27 -6.33 -1.29
C ALA A 373 28.69 -6.96 0.01
N GLN A 374 27.57 -6.43 0.53
CA GLN A 374 26.81 -6.98 1.66
C GLN A 374 25.67 -7.93 1.26
N GLN A 375 25.19 -7.89 0.02
CA GLN A 375 24.12 -8.74 -0.49
C GLN A 375 24.76 -9.97 -1.14
N GLY A 376 25.26 -10.89 -0.31
CA GLY A 376 25.91 -12.11 -0.78
C GLY A 376 25.02 -12.90 -1.74
N GLN A 377 25.62 -13.63 -2.69
CA GLN A 377 24.93 -14.40 -3.73
C GLN A 377 23.77 -15.27 -3.18
N GLY A 378 23.90 -15.82 -1.97
CA GLY A 378 22.84 -16.60 -1.32
C GLY A 378 21.55 -15.80 -1.01
N SER A 379 21.66 -14.49 -0.76
CA SER A 379 20.49 -13.62 -0.52
C SER A 379 19.72 -13.30 -1.81
N LEU A 380 20.43 -13.12 -2.92
CA LEU A 380 19.83 -12.97 -4.25
C LEU A 380 19.23 -14.28 -4.74
N ASP A 381 19.88 -15.42 -4.48
CA ASP A 381 19.35 -16.74 -4.81
C ASP A 381 18.10 -17.07 -3.98
N LEU A 382 18.09 -16.75 -2.69
CA LEU A 382 16.89 -16.86 -1.85
C LEU A 382 15.75 -15.97 -2.38
N MET A 383 16.05 -14.72 -2.74
CA MET A 383 15.06 -13.80 -3.31
C MET A 383 14.50 -14.31 -4.64
N ARG A 384 15.35 -14.83 -5.53
CA ARG A 384 14.93 -15.48 -6.79
C ARG A 384 14.06 -16.70 -6.51
N ARG A 385 14.45 -17.58 -5.59
CA ARG A 385 13.64 -18.76 -5.19
C ARG A 385 12.32 -18.38 -4.52
N MET A 386 12.24 -17.22 -3.86
CA MET A 386 10.98 -16.71 -3.30
C MET A 386 10.07 -16.16 -4.40
N LEU A 387 10.62 -15.43 -5.37
CA LEU A 387 9.87 -14.93 -6.53
C LEU A 387 9.43 -16.06 -7.47
N ASP A 388 10.28 -17.06 -7.69
CA ASP A 388 9.92 -18.27 -8.42
C ASP A 388 8.84 -19.08 -7.70
N ARG A 389 8.80 -19.04 -6.37
CA ARG A 389 7.71 -19.62 -5.57
C ARG A 389 6.42 -18.78 -5.60
N GLN A 390 6.48 -17.50 -5.99
CA GLN A 390 5.30 -16.67 -6.26
C GLN A 390 4.68 -16.96 -7.65
N GLN A 391 4.76 -18.20 -8.16
CA GLN A 391 4.25 -18.60 -9.49
C GLN A 391 2.87 -18.03 -9.81
N GLN A 392 2.68 -17.63 -11.09
CA GLN A 392 1.43 -17.43 -11.82
C GLN A 392 0.22 -17.11 -10.92
N TYR A 393 0.28 -15.99 -10.19
CA TYR A 393 -0.84 -15.56 -9.37
C TYR A 393 -2.02 -15.16 -10.27
N SER A 394 -3.07 -15.97 -10.28
CA SER A 394 -4.35 -15.68 -10.91
C SER A 394 -5.45 -15.84 -9.87
N CYS A 395 -6.52 -15.05 -10.01
CA CYS A 395 -7.71 -15.20 -9.19
C CYS A 395 -8.95 -14.60 -9.84
N ALA A 396 -10.10 -15.13 -9.46
CA ALA A 396 -11.41 -14.61 -9.78
C ALA A 396 -12.29 -14.75 -8.54
N VAL A 397 -12.48 -13.65 -7.83
CA VAL A 397 -13.12 -13.62 -6.51
C VAL A 397 -14.24 -12.61 -6.51
N THR A 398 -15.41 -13.01 -6.00
CA THR A 398 -16.54 -12.11 -5.72
C THR A 398 -16.66 -11.84 -4.23
N ARG A 399 -17.21 -10.67 -3.88
CA ARG A 399 -17.50 -10.26 -2.51
C ARG A 399 -19.01 -10.18 -2.29
N MET A 400 -19.47 -10.69 -1.15
CA MET A 400 -20.87 -10.64 -0.72
C MET A 400 -20.97 -10.01 0.66
N ASN A 401 -21.79 -8.98 0.80
CA ASN A 401 -22.08 -8.32 2.07
C ASN A 401 -23.41 -8.82 2.64
N TYR A 402 -23.35 -9.73 3.62
CA TYR A 402 -24.51 -10.22 4.37
C TYR A 402 -24.69 -9.42 5.65
N LYS A 403 -25.85 -9.53 6.31
CA LYS A 403 -26.02 -8.94 7.65
C LYS A 403 -24.96 -9.49 8.62
N SER A 404 -24.81 -10.82 8.66
CA SER A 404 -23.88 -11.50 9.59
C SER A 404 -22.40 -11.41 9.20
N GLY A 405 -22.04 -10.78 8.08
CA GLY A 405 -20.63 -10.65 7.70
C GLY A 405 -20.37 -10.47 6.22
N VAL A 406 -19.09 -10.37 5.89
CA VAL A 406 -18.61 -10.19 4.52
C VAL A 406 -17.88 -11.44 4.08
N ARG A 407 -18.35 -12.06 2.99
CA ARG A 407 -17.68 -13.22 2.39
C ARG A 407 -16.99 -12.82 1.10
N SER A 408 -15.75 -13.24 0.91
CA SER A 408 -15.15 -13.28 -0.43
C SER A 408 -15.01 -14.74 -0.87
N SER A 409 -15.42 -15.08 -2.09
CA SER A 409 -15.35 -16.45 -2.60
C SER A 409 -14.98 -16.47 -4.08
N GLY A 410 -14.24 -17.48 -4.52
CA GLY A 410 -13.73 -17.51 -5.88
C GLY A 410 -12.77 -18.64 -6.18
N THR A 411 -12.07 -18.53 -7.29
CA THR A 411 -10.93 -19.39 -7.62
C THR A 411 -9.61 -18.62 -7.56
N THR A 412 -8.53 -19.33 -7.30
CA THR A 412 -7.17 -18.80 -7.35
C THR A 412 -6.17 -19.90 -7.66
N SER A 413 -5.04 -19.55 -8.28
CA SER A 413 -3.91 -20.47 -8.43
C SER A 413 -3.17 -20.75 -7.12
N SER A 414 -3.33 -19.92 -6.08
CA SER A 414 -2.67 -20.13 -4.79
C SER A 414 -3.30 -21.25 -3.97
N SER A 415 -2.47 -22.17 -3.48
CA SER A 415 -2.92 -23.26 -2.59
C SER A 415 -3.17 -22.78 -1.17
N GLY A 416 -3.93 -23.58 -0.39
CA GLY A 416 -4.14 -23.33 1.04
C GLY A 416 -2.83 -23.16 1.82
N GLN A 417 -1.82 -23.98 1.50
CA GLN A 417 -0.49 -23.90 2.13
C GLN A 417 0.21 -22.57 1.84
N GLN A 418 0.13 -22.08 0.59
CA GLN A 418 0.72 -20.79 0.21
C GLN A 418 0.00 -19.61 0.88
N LEU A 419 -1.32 -19.70 1.04
CA LEU A 419 -2.11 -18.70 1.76
C LEU A 419 -1.68 -18.62 3.24
N VAL A 420 -1.54 -19.75 3.93
CA VAL A 420 -1.02 -19.79 5.31
C VAL A 420 0.41 -19.26 5.38
N ALA A 421 1.27 -19.64 4.45
CA ALA A 421 2.65 -19.14 4.40
C ALA A 421 2.71 -17.61 4.27
N SER A 422 1.81 -17.01 3.47
CA SER A 422 1.73 -15.55 3.35
C SER A 422 1.39 -14.86 4.68
N MET A 423 0.51 -15.46 5.49
CA MET A 423 0.14 -14.95 6.82
C MET A 423 1.31 -15.02 7.80
N ALA A 424 2.13 -16.08 7.71
CA ALA A 424 3.27 -16.30 8.61
C ALA A 424 4.51 -15.48 8.22
N ILE A 425 4.75 -15.22 6.93
CA ILE A 425 5.99 -14.60 6.42
C ILE A 425 5.91 -13.07 6.39
N ALA A 426 4.74 -12.46 6.16
CA ALA A 426 4.61 -11.00 6.08
C ALA A 426 5.07 -10.23 7.35
N PRO A 427 4.81 -10.70 8.58
CA PRO A 427 5.34 -10.06 9.79
C PRO A 427 6.87 -10.08 9.87
N VAL A 428 7.51 -11.17 9.41
CA VAL A 428 8.98 -11.32 9.41
C VAL A 428 9.62 -10.37 8.39
N GLY A 429 9.01 -10.22 7.21
CA GLY A 429 9.46 -9.28 6.18
C GLY A 429 9.33 -7.80 6.61
N LEU A 430 8.24 -7.45 7.30
CA LEU A 430 8.02 -6.11 7.85
C LEU A 430 9.02 -5.79 8.97
N MET A 431 9.30 -6.74 9.87
CA MET A 431 10.33 -6.55 10.91
C MET A 431 11.73 -6.38 10.32
N ALA A 432 12.09 -7.13 9.28
CA ALA A 432 13.34 -6.94 8.55
C ALA A 432 13.39 -5.56 7.86
N ALA A 433 12.28 -5.12 7.26
CA ALA A 433 12.18 -3.81 6.61
C ALA A 433 12.25 -2.62 7.59
N ILE A 434 11.75 -2.77 8.83
CA ILE A 434 11.85 -1.75 9.89
C ILE A 434 13.24 -1.76 10.55
N ALA A 435 13.90 -2.91 10.61
CA ALA A 435 15.27 -3.02 11.13
C ALA A 435 16.32 -2.36 10.21
N ILE A 436 16.07 -2.29 8.89
CA ILE A 436 17.03 -1.71 7.92
C ILE A 436 17.26 -0.20 8.11
N PRO A 437 16.23 0.68 8.22
CA PRO A 437 16.42 2.11 8.45
C PRO A 437 17.15 2.43 9.75
N SER A 438 16.87 1.69 10.84
CA SER A 438 17.53 1.94 12.13
C SER A 438 19.01 1.58 12.07
N PHE A 439 19.37 0.49 11.36
CA PHE A 439 20.76 0.09 11.15
C PHE A 439 21.52 1.05 10.21
N ILE A 440 20.86 1.57 9.15
CA ILE A 440 21.46 2.53 8.22
C ILE A 440 21.69 3.89 8.88
N LYS A 441 20.70 4.38 9.65
CA LYS A 441 20.82 5.65 10.40
C LYS A 441 21.87 5.54 11.51
N ALA A 442 21.91 4.44 12.25
CA ALA A 442 22.92 4.19 13.28
C ALA A 442 24.34 4.11 12.69
N ARG A 443 24.52 3.45 11.53
CA ARG A 443 25.80 3.42 10.81
C ARG A 443 26.23 4.79 10.29
N GLY A 444 25.30 5.59 9.73
CA GLY A 444 25.61 6.95 9.28
C GLY A 444 26.17 7.82 10.40
N THR A 445 25.52 7.81 11.57
CA THR A 445 25.98 8.55 12.75
C THR A 445 27.30 8.00 13.30
N SER A 446 27.51 6.68 13.32
CA SER A 446 28.78 6.10 13.79
C SER A 446 29.96 6.44 12.88
N GLN A 447 29.77 6.39 11.56
CA GLN A 447 30.84 6.76 10.60
C GLN A 447 31.16 8.25 10.65
N GLN A 448 30.16 9.11 10.86
CA GLN A 448 30.38 10.53 11.07
C GLN A 448 31.18 10.80 12.35
N ASN A 449 30.81 10.18 13.46
CA ASN A 449 31.51 10.33 14.75
C ASN A 449 32.95 9.80 14.67
N ALA A 450 33.17 8.64 14.07
CA ALA A 450 34.51 8.09 13.86
C ALA A 450 35.37 9.00 12.97
N CYS A 451 34.76 9.60 11.93
CA CYS A 451 35.45 10.54 11.07
C CYS A 451 35.90 11.81 11.82
N ILE A 452 35.03 12.38 12.66
CA ILE A 452 35.35 13.56 13.48
C ILE A 452 36.48 13.23 14.47
N ILE A 453 36.45 12.06 15.09
CA ILE A 453 37.52 11.60 15.99
C ILE A 453 38.86 11.50 15.23
N ASN A 454 38.85 10.96 14.01
CA ASN A 454 40.06 10.88 13.19
C ASN A 454 40.60 12.26 12.80
N LEU A 455 39.73 13.22 12.44
CA LEU A 455 40.15 14.59 12.14
C LEU A 455 40.83 15.25 13.35
N ARG A 456 40.29 15.06 14.57
CA ARG A 456 40.92 15.57 15.81
C ARG A 456 42.29 14.96 16.06
N LYS A 457 42.44 13.65 15.83
CA LYS A 457 43.75 12.97 15.95
C LYS A 457 44.78 13.54 14.97
N ILE A 458 44.36 13.83 13.74
CA ILE A 458 45.22 14.45 12.73
C ILE A 458 45.62 15.86 13.17
N GLU A 459 44.69 16.63 13.75
CA GLU A 459 44.97 17.96 14.27
C GLU A 459 45.97 17.94 15.44
N ASP A 460 45.78 17.02 16.39
CA ASP A 460 46.67 16.85 17.54
C ASP A 460 48.07 16.38 17.11
N ALA A 461 48.14 15.43 16.18
CA ALA A 461 49.41 14.97 15.61
C ALA A 461 50.14 16.10 14.87
N LYS A 462 49.39 16.95 14.17
CA LYS A 462 49.94 18.12 13.49
C LYS A 462 50.54 19.13 14.47
N LYS A 463 49.88 19.38 15.61
CA LYS A 463 50.43 20.24 16.68
C LYS A 463 51.70 19.66 17.28
N GLN A 464 51.74 18.34 17.51
CA GLN A 464 52.93 17.67 18.05
C GLN A 464 54.11 17.72 17.08
N TRP A 465 53.87 17.47 15.79
CA TRP A 465 54.89 17.60 14.75
C TRP A 465 55.44 19.03 14.67
N ALA A 466 54.55 20.04 14.70
CA ALA A 466 54.95 21.44 14.69
C ALA A 466 55.84 21.82 15.89
N MET A 467 55.53 21.29 17.08
CA MET A 467 56.34 21.51 18.28
C MET A 467 57.72 20.85 18.19
N ALA A 468 57.81 19.65 17.60
CA ALA A 468 59.07 18.94 17.45
C ALA A 468 59.99 19.60 16.40
N GLU A 469 59.42 20.06 15.30
CA GLU A 469 60.16 20.63 14.17
C GLU A 469 60.26 22.16 14.21
N THR A 470 59.84 22.78 15.32
CA THR A 470 59.84 24.24 15.55
C THR A 470 59.16 25.02 14.40
N LYS A 471 57.99 24.57 13.98
CA LYS A 471 57.20 25.17 12.89
C LYS A 471 56.21 26.22 13.42
N SER A 472 55.86 27.17 12.57
CA SER A 472 54.95 28.28 12.91
C SER A 472 53.62 28.18 12.14
N ASP A 473 52.59 28.87 12.62
CA ASP A 473 51.30 28.94 11.93
C ASP A 473 51.46 29.47 10.50
N GLY A 474 50.83 28.79 9.54
CA GLY A 474 50.97 29.06 8.11
C GLY A 474 51.98 28.17 7.37
N ASP A 475 52.88 27.46 8.07
CA ASP A 475 53.78 26.50 7.43
C ASP A 475 53.00 25.29 6.88
N GLU A 476 53.43 24.77 5.73
CA GLU A 476 52.85 23.56 5.16
C GLU A 476 53.17 22.34 6.04
N ALA A 477 52.13 21.58 6.41
CA ALA A 477 52.29 20.38 7.20
C ALA A 477 52.72 19.21 6.32
N ASP A 478 53.88 18.62 6.62
CA ASP A 478 54.31 17.40 5.95
C ASP A 478 53.50 16.20 6.46
N VAL A 479 52.73 15.58 5.56
CA VAL A 479 51.89 14.43 5.86
C VAL A 479 52.72 13.25 6.40
N SER A 480 53.96 13.10 5.93
CA SER A 480 54.85 12.03 6.38
C SER A 480 55.29 12.25 7.83
N GLY A 481 55.69 13.48 8.18
CA GLY A 481 56.01 13.89 9.54
C GLY A 481 54.82 13.82 10.50
N VAL A 482 53.64 14.32 10.10
CA VAL A 482 52.42 14.28 10.92
C VAL A 482 51.98 12.85 11.21
N SER A 483 52.11 11.93 10.24
CA SER A 483 51.68 10.55 10.40
C SER A 483 52.42 9.80 11.52
N GLN A 484 53.68 10.18 11.83
CA GLN A 484 54.50 9.55 12.88
C GLN A 484 53.94 9.77 14.30
N TYR A 485 53.17 10.84 14.49
CA TYR A 485 52.52 11.17 15.77
C TYR A 485 51.12 10.54 15.89
N ILE A 486 50.73 9.72 14.92
CA ILE A 486 49.50 8.92 14.96
C ILE A 486 49.87 7.47 15.19
N ARG A 487 49.19 6.82 16.15
CA ARG A 487 49.39 5.40 16.43
C ARG A 487 49.20 4.56 15.15
N GLY A 488 50.25 3.86 14.74
CA GLY A 488 50.29 3.11 13.48
C GLY A 488 51.04 3.81 12.34
N ASN A 489 51.63 4.99 12.61
CA ASN A 489 52.45 5.77 11.69
C ASN A 489 51.80 6.02 10.32
N THR A 490 50.47 6.16 10.31
CA THR A 490 49.68 6.39 9.09
C THR A 490 48.48 7.27 9.39
N ILE A 491 48.10 8.10 8.42
CA ILE A 491 46.84 8.84 8.48
C ILE A 491 45.68 7.82 8.41
N PRO A 492 44.71 7.87 9.33
CA PRO A 492 43.56 6.96 9.29
C PRO A 492 42.72 7.19 8.04
N SER A 493 42.04 6.16 7.54
CA SER A 493 41.07 6.32 6.45
C SER A 493 39.69 6.74 6.97
N CYS A 494 38.97 7.57 6.22
CA CYS A 494 37.57 7.87 6.55
C CYS A 494 36.72 6.61 6.38
N PRO A 495 35.97 6.16 7.42
CA PRO A 495 35.13 4.97 7.33
C PRO A 495 33.96 5.07 6.33
N ALA A 496 33.65 6.28 5.86
CA ALA A 496 32.66 6.56 4.82
C ALA A 496 33.28 6.77 3.43
N GLY A 497 34.58 6.48 3.25
CA GLY A 497 35.28 6.59 1.97
C GLY A 497 35.74 8.00 1.58
N GLY A 498 35.66 8.98 2.48
CA GLY A 498 36.21 10.33 2.27
C GLY A 498 37.74 10.39 2.34
N VAL A 499 38.32 11.42 1.74
CA VAL A 499 39.77 11.69 1.79
C VAL A 499 40.01 12.81 2.80
N TYR A 500 41.04 12.63 3.65
CA TYR A 500 41.45 13.67 4.60
C TYR A 500 42.49 14.61 3.99
N THR A 501 42.31 15.90 4.22
CA THR A 501 43.25 16.94 3.84
C THR A 501 43.77 17.59 5.12
N VAL A 502 45.06 17.44 5.40
CA VAL A 502 45.69 17.87 6.67
C VAL A 502 45.74 19.41 6.78
N GLY A 503 46.00 20.09 5.66
CA GLY A 503 46.11 21.55 5.56
C GLY A 503 47.33 22.15 6.30
N PRO A 504 47.63 23.44 6.09
CA PRO A 504 48.72 24.15 6.78
C PRO A 504 48.57 24.16 8.31
N LEU A 505 49.64 24.49 9.03
CA LEU A 505 49.56 24.77 10.47
C LEU A 505 48.62 25.96 10.72
N GLY A 506 47.80 25.86 11.77
CA GLY A 506 46.74 26.84 12.08
C GLY A 506 45.39 26.62 11.37
N VAL A 507 45.32 25.77 10.33
CA VAL A 507 44.06 25.43 9.61
C VAL A 507 43.56 24.05 10.03
N SER A 508 42.28 23.88 10.37
CA SER A 508 41.75 22.55 10.75
C SER A 508 41.80 21.55 9.59
N PRO A 509 42.15 20.27 9.83
CA PRO A 509 42.08 19.25 8.78
C PRO A 509 40.63 19.03 8.33
N THR A 510 40.44 18.73 7.05
CA THR A 510 39.11 18.57 6.45
C THR A 510 38.93 17.17 5.87
N CYS A 511 37.67 16.76 5.71
CA CYS A 511 37.29 15.54 4.99
C CYS A 511 36.51 15.93 3.74
N SER A 512 36.71 15.24 2.62
CA SER A 512 35.95 15.45 1.38
C SER A 512 34.46 15.13 1.49
N ASN A 513 34.01 14.48 2.58
CA ASN A 513 32.60 14.28 2.85
C ASN A 513 32.02 15.52 3.56
N PRO A 514 31.10 16.27 2.92
CA PRO A 514 30.61 17.56 3.42
C PRO A 514 29.82 17.47 4.74
N LYS A 515 29.41 16.27 5.16
CA LYS A 515 28.73 16.05 6.45
C LYS A 515 29.71 15.85 7.63
N HIS A 516 31.02 15.73 7.36
CA HIS A 516 32.04 15.39 8.34
C HIS A 516 33.00 16.55 8.58
N MET A 517 32.53 17.60 9.27
CA MET A 517 33.35 18.77 9.59
C MET A 517 33.54 18.87 11.11
N ILE A 518 34.76 19.20 11.54
CA ILE A 518 34.99 19.73 12.89
C ILE A 518 34.35 21.13 12.91
N ARG A 519 33.44 21.36 13.86
CA ARG A 519 32.90 22.71 14.11
C ARG A 519 33.80 23.45 15.07
#